data_AF-S4RBQ2-F1
#
_entry.id   AF-S4RBQ2-F1
#
_cell.length_a   1.000
_cell.length_b   1.000
_cell.length_c   1.000
_cell.angle_alpha   90.00
_cell.angle_beta   90.00
_cell.angle_gamma   90.00
#
_symmetry.space_group_name_H-M   'P 1'
#
loop_
_entity.id
_entity.type
_entity.pdbx_description
1 polymer ?
#
loop_
_entity_poly.entity_id
_entity_poly.type
_entity_poly.pdbx_seq_one_letter_code
_entity_poly.pdbx_strand_id
1 'polypeptide(L)'
;GELNTFIGSGYIADLGLTFAEASGNMSYLEQNSWVDARTTGLYAQFIIYNANANLFCLVEVLVESLSADMFQPSSNLKVFRLFNNRISYIILDNVAYIFYLIISMYFLTCVIFSITKEKFEYLKKPMNVAEIMNITLMIMKLIKQVSRSPALGSHLNFFFLINYCTLYSHKPLILLSTQFLGLVLFLATLRILPLFRYNTTMSEAVTLAAHCAHKLCSFSLIFFVLLISYSLIFWNVLGTRVGAYRSFGKSVGSLFAALHGAPVFGDLYAAGGYMAALLYFSFMLLFTVLLLNMMVVVIEEVYTRFRCGGAEVSRCKSFSVILKKA
;
A
#
# COMPACT_ATOMS: atom_id res chain seq x y z
N GLY A 1 -8.01 7.31 14.68
CA GLY A 1 -7.18 8.07 13.75
C GLY A 1 -5.77 7.55 13.84
N GLU A 2 -4.83 8.43 14.18
CA GLU A 2 -3.41 8.07 14.25
C GLU A 2 -3.01 7.42 15.57
N LEU A 3 -3.72 7.75 16.65
CA LEU A 3 -3.40 7.29 18.00
C LEU A 3 -4.30 6.15 18.45
N ASN A 4 -5.61 6.33 18.31
CA ASN A 4 -6.61 5.40 18.81
C ASN A 4 -7.53 4.91 17.70
N THR A 5 -7.99 3.67 17.82
CA THR A 5 -9.03 3.13 16.96
C THR A 5 -10.40 3.51 17.51
N PHE A 6 -11.11 4.40 16.82
CA PHE A 6 -12.48 4.77 17.16
C PHE A 6 -13.44 3.80 16.51
N ILE A 7 -14.14 3.03 17.33
CA ILE A 7 -15.29 2.23 16.91
C ILE A 7 -16.47 3.21 16.85
N GLY A 8 -17.33 3.12 15.84
CA GLY A 8 -18.35 4.12 15.48
C GLY A 8 -19.49 4.40 16.48
N SER A 9 -19.19 4.39 17.78
CA SER A 9 -20.06 4.79 18.89
C SER A 9 -19.66 6.18 19.37
N GLY A 10 -20.64 7.08 19.54
CA GLY A 10 -20.40 8.43 20.05
C GLY A 10 -21.66 9.29 20.00
N TYR A 11 -21.53 10.54 20.44
CA TYR A 11 -22.57 11.55 20.34
C TYR A 11 -22.43 12.31 19.01
N ILE A 12 -23.54 12.55 18.32
CA ILE A 12 -23.58 13.25 17.03
C ILE A 12 -24.42 14.51 17.22
N ALA A 13 -23.91 15.64 16.74
CA ALA A 13 -24.62 16.91 16.73
C ALA A 13 -24.64 17.46 15.29
N ASP A 14 -25.84 17.66 14.74
CA ASP A 14 -26.02 18.21 13.42
C ASP A 14 -26.04 19.75 13.48
N LEU A 15 -25.18 20.41 12.71
CA LEU A 15 -25.06 21.87 12.69
C LEU A 15 -26.15 22.56 11.87
N GLY A 16 -26.99 21.82 11.12
CA GLY A 16 -28.01 22.41 10.25
C GLY A 16 -27.47 22.87 8.89
N LEU A 17 -28.33 23.50 8.10
CA LEU A 17 -28.03 23.86 6.70
C LEU A 17 -27.69 25.34 6.53
N THR A 18 -28.16 26.19 7.45
CA THR A 18 -27.95 27.63 7.40
C THR A 18 -26.88 28.08 8.40
N PHE A 19 -26.21 29.19 8.11
CA PHE A 19 -25.21 29.76 9.02
C PHE A 19 -25.82 30.15 10.39
N ALA A 20 -27.05 30.65 10.40
CA ALA A 20 -27.73 31.05 11.64
C ALA A 20 -28.02 29.85 12.55
N GLU A 21 -28.52 28.74 11.98
CA GLU A 21 -28.73 27.48 12.71
C GLU A 21 -27.40 26.91 13.21
N ALA A 22 -26.37 26.88 12.37
CA ALA A 22 -25.05 26.37 12.75
C ALA A 22 -24.41 27.18 13.88
N SER A 23 -24.50 28.50 13.83
CA SER A 23 -24.01 29.38 14.90
C SER A 23 -24.79 29.19 16.20
N GLY A 24 -26.12 29.03 16.11
CA GLY A 24 -26.98 28.76 17.26
C GLY A 24 -26.67 27.41 17.92
N ASN A 25 -26.59 26.35 17.12
CA ASN A 25 -26.25 25.01 17.58
C ASN A 25 -24.84 24.95 18.16
N MET A 26 -23.86 25.61 17.53
CA MET A 26 -22.49 25.67 18.06
C MET A 26 -22.45 26.37 19.43
N SER A 27 -23.18 27.48 19.59
CA SER A 27 -23.28 28.19 20.87
C SER A 27 -23.94 27.32 21.95
N TYR A 28 -24.96 26.54 21.57
CA TYR A 28 -25.61 25.59 22.48
C TYR A 28 -24.67 24.46 22.92
N LEU A 29 -23.87 23.90 21.99
CA LEU A 29 -22.88 22.87 22.30
C LEU A 29 -21.77 23.40 23.21
N GLU A 30 -21.34 24.64 22.99
CA GLU A 30 -20.34 25.32 23.81
C GLU A 30 -20.87 25.58 25.23
N GLN A 31 -22.08 26.14 25.37
CA GLN A 31 -22.71 26.42 26.67
C GLN A 31 -22.90 25.15 27.51
N ASN A 32 -23.18 24.02 26.87
CA ASN A 32 -23.36 22.73 27.55
C ASN A 32 -22.06 21.94 27.74
N SER A 33 -20.89 22.52 27.41
CA SER A 33 -19.59 21.84 27.50
C SER A 33 -19.60 20.47 26.80
N TRP A 34 -20.18 20.42 25.60
CA TRP A 34 -20.33 19.17 24.83
C TRP A 34 -18.98 18.50 24.54
N VAL A 35 -17.93 19.31 24.41
CA VAL A 35 -16.53 18.86 24.41
C VAL A 35 -15.95 19.13 25.79
N ASP A 36 -15.53 18.07 26.45
CA ASP A 36 -14.96 18.09 27.80
C ASP A 36 -13.54 17.48 27.82
N ALA A 37 -12.89 17.53 28.99
CA ALA A 37 -11.56 16.93 29.18
C ALA A 37 -11.52 15.40 29.00
N ARG A 38 -12.68 14.74 28.91
CA ARG A 38 -12.79 13.28 28.67
C ARG A 38 -13.00 12.95 27.20
N THR A 39 -13.18 13.97 26.35
CA THR A 39 -13.39 13.81 24.92
C THR A 39 -12.10 13.34 24.25
N THR A 40 -12.08 12.08 23.84
CA THR A 40 -10.86 11.43 23.29
C THR A 40 -10.61 11.76 21.81
N GLY A 41 -11.67 12.08 21.07
CA GLY A 41 -11.58 12.43 19.66
C GLY A 41 -12.85 13.09 19.16
N LEU A 42 -12.70 14.19 18.42
CA LEU A 42 -13.79 14.90 17.77
C LEU A 42 -13.70 14.74 16.25
N TYR A 43 -14.80 14.29 15.65
CA TYR A 43 -14.94 14.16 14.21
C TYR A 43 -15.80 15.29 13.66
N ALA A 44 -15.26 16.05 12.72
CA ALA A 44 -16.03 16.93 11.86
C ALA A 44 -16.07 16.33 10.45
N GLN A 45 -17.28 15.97 9.99
CA GLN A 45 -17.49 15.33 8.69
C GLN A 45 -18.48 16.14 7.87
N PHE A 46 -18.10 16.50 6.64
CA PHE A 46 -18.98 17.19 5.71
C PHE A 46 -18.62 16.82 4.27
N ILE A 47 -19.58 17.02 3.36
CA ILE A 47 -19.37 16.74 1.93
C ILE A 47 -19.39 18.04 1.14
N ILE A 48 -18.42 18.15 0.25
CA ILE A 48 -18.39 19.17 -0.79
C ILE A 48 -18.72 18.51 -2.13
N TYR A 49 -19.62 19.10 -2.90
CA TYR A 49 -19.90 18.66 -4.27
C TYR A 49 -19.42 19.69 -5.28
N ASN A 50 -18.61 19.25 -6.24
CA ASN A 50 -18.20 20.07 -7.38
C ASN A 50 -19.02 19.67 -8.61
N ALA A 51 -19.94 20.56 -9.04
CA ALA A 51 -20.83 20.32 -10.17
C ALA A 51 -20.09 20.23 -11.52
N ASN A 52 -19.00 21.00 -11.70
CA ASN A 52 -18.24 21.02 -12.96
C ASN A 52 -17.53 19.68 -13.19
N ALA A 53 -16.93 19.13 -12.14
CA ALA A 53 -16.24 17.84 -12.21
C ALA A 53 -17.14 16.62 -11.91
N ASN A 54 -18.37 16.87 -11.43
CA ASN A 54 -19.29 15.86 -10.91
C ASN A 54 -18.60 14.91 -9.90
N LEU A 55 -17.91 15.51 -8.92
CA LEU A 55 -17.16 14.82 -7.87
C LEU A 55 -17.69 15.24 -6.51
N PHE A 56 -17.91 14.26 -5.64
CA PHE A 56 -18.13 14.46 -4.21
C PHE A 56 -16.80 14.29 -3.49
N CYS A 57 -16.54 15.16 -2.52
CA CYS A 57 -15.42 15.04 -1.59
C CYS A 57 -15.99 14.95 -0.19
N LEU A 58 -15.81 13.80 0.46
CA LEU A 58 -16.04 13.66 1.89
C LEU A 58 -14.78 14.15 2.61
N VAL A 59 -14.96 15.21 3.39
CA VAL A 59 -13.94 15.78 4.25
C VAL A 59 -14.16 15.23 5.64
N GLU A 60 -13.20 14.46 6.15
CA GLU A 60 -13.16 13.99 7.52
C GLU A 60 -12.01 14.69 8.24
N VAL A 61 -12.32 15.55 9.20
CA VAL A 61 -11.33 16.13 10.12
C VAL A 61 -11.52 15.45 11.47
N LEU A 62 -10.43 14.89 11.99
CA LEU A 62 -10.38 14.23 13.28
C LEU A 62 -9.38 14.96 14.16
N VAL A 63 -9.84 15.43 15.31
CA VAL A 63 -9.01 16.05 16.35
C VAL A 63 -8.93 15.07 17.52
N GLU A 64 -7.78 14.42 17.71
CA GLU A 64 -7.54 13.48 18.80
C GLU A 64 -6.90 14.20 20.01
N SER A 65 -7.39 13.95 21.22
CA SER A 65 -6.73 14.44 22.44
C SER A 65 -5.58 13.50 22.83
N LEU A 66 -4.37 14.01 22.94
CA LEU A 66 -3.19 13.23 23.37
C LEU A 66 -3.04 13.20 24.90
N SER A 67 -3.30 14.34 25.52
CA SER A 67 -3.32 14.62 26.96
C SER A 67 -4.20 15.85 27.18
N ALA A 68 -4.56 16.19 28.42
CA ALA A 68 -5.53 17.25 28.76
C ALA A 68 -5.39 18.57 27.95
N ASP A 69 -4.16 18.97 27.59
CA ASP A 69 -3.88 20.23 26.87
C ASP A 69 -3.32 20.07 25.43
N MET A 70 -3.26 18.85 24.86
CA MET A 70 -2.68 18.66 23.51
C MET A 70 -3.65 17.97 22.57
N PHE A 71 -3.93 18.64 21.44
CA PHE A 71 -4.80 18.15 20.37
C PHE A 71 -4.00 17.89 19.09
N GLN A 72 -4.21 16.72 18.49
CA GLN A 72 -3.61 16.34 17.21
C GLN A 72 -4.68 16.33 16.12
N PRO A 73 -4.69 17.32 15.19
CA PRO A 73 -5.57 17.29 14.04
C PRO A 73 -5.02 16.31 12.99
N SER A 74 -5.93 15.60 12.35
CA SER A 74 -5.70 14.75 11.18
C SER A 74 -6.84 14.96 10.20
N SER A 75 -6.53 15.00 8.91
CA SER A 75 -7.54 15.17 7.86
C SER A 75 -7.46 14.02 6.86
N ASN A 76 -8.63 13.56 6.43
CA ASN A 76 -8.75 12.55 5.39
C ASN A 76 -9.77 13.05 4.36
N LEU A 77 -9.31 13.16 3.12
CA LEU A 77 -10.12 13.63 2.00
C LEU A 77 -10.41 12.46 1.09
N LYS A 78 -11.69 12.07 1.00
CA LYS A 78 -12.12 10.95 0.18
C LYS A 78 -12.97 11.47 -0.97
N VAL A 79 -12.40 11.42 -2.17
CA VAL A 79 -13.07 11.87 -3.40
C VAL A 79 -13.73 10.68 -4.08
N PHE A 80 -15.02 10.80 -4.39
CA PHE A 80 -15.79 9.76 -5.10
C PHE A 80 -16.85 10.34 -6.03
N ARG A 81 -17.26 9.55 -7.01
CA ARG A 81 -18.41 9.85 -7.88
C ARG A 81 -19.62 9.06 -7.40
N LEU A 82 -20.68 9.76 -7.01
CA LEU A 82 -21.94 9.13 -6.62
C LEU A 82 -22.89 9.00 -7.81
N PHE A 83 -23.04 10.11 -8.55
CA PHE A 83 -23.89 10.18 -9.73
C PHE A 83 -23.05 10.05 -10.98
N ASN A 84 -23.42 9.14 -11.88
CA ASN A 84 -22.85 9.10 -13.22
C ASN A 84 -23.92 9.57 -14.21
N ASN A 85 -24.35 10.83 -14.10
CA ASN A 85 -25.54 11.30 -14.83
C ASN A 85 -25.33 11.51 -16.33
N ARG A 86 -24.10 11.34 -16.84
CA ARG A 86 -23.86 11.38 -18.29
C ARG A 86 -24.02 9.97 -18.86
N ILE A 87 -25.05 9.81 -19.69
CA ILE A 87 -25.41 8.56 -20.37
C ILE A 87 -24.19 7.91 -21.05
N SER A 88 -23.32 8.70 -21.67
CA SER A 88 -22.08 8.21 -22.31
C SER A 88 -21.13 7.49 -21.35
N TYR A 89 -20.98 8.00 -20.13
CA TYR A 89 -20.11 7.39 -19.12
C TYR A 89 -20.74 6.16 -18.48
N ILE A 90 -22.07 6.11 -18.34
CA ILE A 90 -22.77 4.89 -17.87
C ILE A 90 -22.56 3.76 -18.86
N ILE A 91 -22.74 4.04 -20.16
CA ILE A 91 -22.55 3.04 -21.21
C ILE A 91 -21.09 2.54 -21.21
N LEU A 92 -20.12 3.46 -21.16
CA LEU A 92 -18.70 3.10 -21.15
C LEU A 92 -18.33 2.25 -19.92
N ASP A 93 -18.81 2.62 -18.73
CA ASP A 93 -18.54 1.87 -17.49
C ASP A 93 -19.14 0.45 -17.54
N ASN A 94 -20.38 0.32 -18.03
CA ASN A 94 -21.02 -0.98 -18.21
C ASN A 94 -20.30 -1.85 -19.25
N VAL A 95 -19.86 -1.26 -20.38
CA VAL A 95 -19.08 -1.98 -21.40
C VAL A 95 -17.73 -2.44 -20.83
N ALA A 96 -17.04 -1.57 -20.09
CA ALA A 96 -15.79 -1.93 -19.42
C ALA A 96 -15.99 -3.03 -18.37
N TYR A 97 -17.12 -3.02 -17.66
CA TYR A 97 -17.45 -4.06 -16.69
C TYR A 97 -17.75 -5.41 -17.35
N ILE A 98 -18.49 -5.42 -18.47
CA ILE A 98 -18.72 -6.64 -19.26
C ILE A 98 -17.38 -7.21 -19.73
N PHE A 99 -16.48 -6.35 -20.24
CA PHE A 99 -15.15 -6.77 -20.66
C PHE A 99 -14.33 -7.36 -19.51
N TYR A 100 -14.38 -6.72 -18.34
CA TYR A 100 -13.74 -7.21 -17.12
C TYR A 100 -14.28 -8.59 -16.71
N LEU A 101 -15.60 -8.81 -16.80
CA LEU A 101 -16.23 -10.11 -16.51
C LEU A 101 -15.75 -11.19 -17.48
N ILE A 102 -15.75 -10.91 -18.79
CA ILE A 102 -15.27 -11.84 -19.82
C ILE A 102 -13.82 -12.24 -19.56
N ILE A 103 -12.94 -11.26 -19.30
CA ILE A 103 -11.53 -11.52 -18.97
C ILE A 103 -11.38 -12.36 -17.71
N SER A 104 -12.14 -12.02 -16.65
CA SER A 104 -12.08 -12.76 -15.39
C SER A 104 -12.52 -14.22 -15.57
N MET A 105 -13.56 -14.47 -16.37
CA MET A 105 -14.02 -15.82 -16.68
C MET A 105 -13.01 -16.60 -17.51
N TYR A 106 -12.38 -15.96 -18.49
CA TYR A 106 -11.29 -16.56 -19.27
C TYR A 106 -10.11 -16.97 -18.39
N PHE A 107 -9.65 -16.09 -17.49
CA PHE A 107 -8.55 -16.44 -16.59
C PHE A 107 -8.92 -17.54 -15.60
N LEU A 108 -10.16 -17.55 -15.12
CA LEU A 108 -10.67 -18.60 -14.24
C LEU A 108 -10.66 -19.97 -14.93
N THR A 109 -11.13 -20.08 -16.18
CA THR A 109 -11.10 -21.36 -16.91
C THR A 109 -9.67 -21.81 -17.20
N CYS A 110 -8.76 -20.90 -17.56
CA CYS A 110 -7.34 -21.22 -17.76
C CYS A 110 -6.68 -21.77 -16.49
N VAL A 111 -6.94 -21.18 -15.33
CA VAL A 111 -6.34 -21.63 -14.06
C VAL A 111 -6.95 -22.95 -13.61
N ILE A 112 -8.26 -23.14 -13.74
CA ILE A 112 -8.90 -24.43 -13.44
C ILE A 112 -8.28 -25.55 -14.29
N PHE A 113 -8.13 -25.33 -15.61
CA PHE A 113 -7.51 -26.30 -16.50
C PHE A 113 -6.03 -26.58 -16.14
N SER A 114 -5.30 -25.55 -15.72
CA SER A 114 -3.90 -25.71 -15.31
C SER A 114 -3.76 -26.50 -14.01
N ILE A 115 -4.65 -26.26 -13.05
CA ILE A 115 -4.71 -26.98 -11.78
C ILE A 115 -5.13 -28.44 -12.01
N THR A 116 -6.08 -28.73 -12.91
CA THR A 116 -6.49 -30.13 -13.16
C THR A 116 -5.37 -30.94 -13.81
N LYS A 117 -4.50 -30.31 -14.62
CA LYS A 117 -3.37 -30.97 -15.27
C LYS A 117 -2.17 -31.19 -14.33
N GLU A 118 -1.75 -30.15 -13.60
CA GLU A 118 -0.53 -30.18 -12.76
C GLU A 118 -0.80 -30.48 -11.26
N LYS A 119 -2.07 -30.49 -10.82
CA LYS A 119 -2.52 -30.75 -9.44
C LYS A 119 -1.70 -29.97 -8.40
N PHE A 120 -1.04 -30.67 -7.48
CA PHE A 120 -0.25 -30.08 -6.39
C PHE A 120 1.11 -29.51 -6.85
N GLU A 121 1.61 -29.93 -8.02
CA GLU A 121 2.85 -29.36 -8.56
C GLU A 121 2.65 -27.92 -9.03
N TYR A 122 1.42 -27.56 -9.41
CA TYR A 122 1.06 -26.19 -9.77
C TYR A 122 1.34 -25.21 -8.62
N LEU A 123 1.07 -25.59 -7.37
CA LEU A 123 1.23 -24.74 -6.19
C LEU A 123 2.69 -24.53 -5.76
N LYS A 124 3.62 -25.38 -6.22
CA LYS A 124 5.04 -25.25 -5.88
C LYS A 124 5.71 -24.11 -6.66
N LYS A 125 5.15 -23.69 -7.78
CA LYS A 125 5.70 -22.60 -8.61
C LYS A 125 5.22 -21.25 -8.07
N PRO A 126 6.12 -20.31 -7.68
CA PRO A 126 5.73 -19.04 -7.04
C PRO A 126 4.86 -18.16 -7.96
N MET A 127 5.09 -18.24 -9.28
CA MET A 127 4.31 -17.48 -10.25
C MET A 127 2.83 -17.92 -10.31
N ASN A 128 2.59 -19.22 -10.15
CA ASN A 128 1.26 -19.80 -10.15
C ASN A 128 0.47 -19.41 -8.90
N VAL A 129 1.16 -19.28 -7.75
CA VAL A 129 0.56 -18.76 -6.52
C VAL A 129 0.09 -17.31 -6.71
N ALA A 130 0.88 -16.48 -7.39
CA ALA A 130 0.48 -15.12 -7.74
C ALA A 130 -0.73 -15.08 -8.70
N GLU A 131 -0.83 -16.02 -9.64
CA GLU A 131 -2.01 -16.15 -10.52
C GLU A 131 -3.28 -16.50 -9.74
N ILE A 132 -3.21 -17.46 -8.80
CA ILE A 132 -4.34 -17.81 -7.93
C ILE A 132 -4.75 -16.60 -7.10
N MET A 133 -3.79 -15.90 -6.49
CA MET A 133 -4.06 -14.70 -5.71
C MET A 133 -4.75 -13.62 -6.55
N ASN A 134 -4.31 -13.39 -7.79
CA ASN A 134 -4.93 -12.42 -8.67
C ASN A 134 -6.41 -12.77 -8.97
N ILE A 135 -6.71 -14.03 -9.27
CA ILE A 135 -8.10 -14.48 -9.54
C ILE A 135 -8.97 -14.34 -8.29
N THR A 136 -8.46 -14.71 -7.11
CA THR A 136 -9.24 -14.54 -5.86
C THR A 136 -9.62 -13.07 -5.64
N LEU A 137 -8.69 -12.13 -5.87
CA LEU A 137 -8.97 -10.70 -5.77
C LEU A 137 -9.95 -10.22 -6.85
N MET A 138 -9.87 -10.74 -8.07
CA MET A 138 -10.82 -10.42 -9.14
C MET A 138 -12.24 -10.86 -8.80
N ILE A 139 -12.42 -12.07 -8.23
CA ILE A 139 -13.71 -12.60 -7.78
C ILE A 139 -14.25 -11.76 -6.62
N MET A 140 -13.42 -11.44 -5.62
CA MET A 140 -13.82 -10.59 -4.50
C MET A 140 -14.35 -9.22 -4.98
N LYS A 141 -13.73 -8.64 -6.01
CA LYS A 141 -14.21 -7.40 -6.64
C LYS A 141 -15.58 -7.61 -7.33
N LEU A 142 -15.78 -8.71 -8.05
CA LEU A 142 -17.07 -9.04 -8.69
C LEU A 142 -18.20 -9.18 -7.66
N ILE A 143 -17.97 -9.94 -6.58
CA ILE A 143 -18.94 -10.14 -5.50
C ILE A 143 -19.34 -8.78 -4.91
N LYS A 144 -18.35 -7.92 -4.66
CA LYS A 144 -18.61 -6.58 -4.15
C LYS A 144 -19.45 -5.73 -5.12
N GLN A 145 -19.15 -5.77 -6.42
CA GLN A 145 -19.93 -5.00 -7.40
C GLN A 145 -21.37 -5.49 -7.48
N VAL A 146 -21.61 -6.80 -7.49
CA VAL A 146 -22.96 -7.37 -7.49
C VAL A 146 -23.71 -6.95 -6.23
N SER A 147 -23.05 -6.97 -5.07
CA SER A 147 -23.66 -6.51 -3.80
C SER A 147 -24.05 -5.02 -3.81
N ARG A 148 -23.43 -4.20 -4.68
CA ARG A 148 -23.78 -2.79 -4.86
C ARG A 148 -24.97 -2.58 -5.81
N SER A 149 -25.24 -3.54 -6.70
CA SER A 149 -26.19 -3.38 -7.81
C SER A 149 -27.68 -3.32 -7.44
N PRO A 150 -28.22 -3.98 -6.40
CA PRO A 150 -29.68 -4.00 -6.19
C PRO A 150 -30.24 -2.87 -5.31
N ALA A 151 -29.42 -1.95 -4.79
CA ALA A 151 -29.88 -0.96 -3.79
C ALA A 151 -30.03 0.48 -4.32
N LEU A 152 -29.82 0.74 -5.62
CA LEU A 152 -30.00 2.07 -6.22
C LEU A 152 -31.39 2.28 -6.87
N GLY A 153 -32.27 1.27 -6.82
CA GLY A 153 -33.53 1.25 -7.57
C GLY A 153 -34.72 1.98 -6.94
N SER A 154 -34.68 2.38 -5.68
CA SER A 154 -35.84 3.02 -5.04
C SER A 154 -35.44 4.01 -3.95
N HIS A 155 -35.78 5.28 -4.19
CA HIS A 155 -35.67 6.46 -3.31
C HIS A 155 -34.28 7.11 -3.18
N LEU A 156 -33.91 7.87 -4.22
CA LEU A 156 -32.86 8.89 -4.21
C LEU A 156 -33.30 10.13 -3.41
N ASN A 157 -33.33 10.00 -2.08
CA ASN A 157 -33.53 11.14 -1.18
C ASN A 157 -32.19 11.65 -0.65
N PHE A 158 -32.13 12.91 -0.19
CA PHE A 158 -31.02 13.46 0.61
C PHE A 158 -30.63 12.53 1.79
N PHE A 159 -31.63 11.81 2.34
CA PHE A 159 -31.43 10.77 3.34
C PHE A 159 -30.55 9.59 2.87
N PHE A 160 -30.58 9.23 1.58
CA PHE A 160 -29.68 8.24 0.99
C PHE A 160 -28.23 8.75 0.95
N LEU A 161 -28.01 10.06 0.72
CA LEU A 161 -26.68 10.64 0.80
C LEU A 161 -26.15 10.54 2.24
N ILE A 162 -26.95 10.90 3.25
CA ILE A 162 -26.58 10.78 4.67
C ILE A 162 -26.29 9.31 5.05
N ASN A 163 -27.15 8.38 4.65
CA ASN A 163 -26.94 6.94 4.91
C ASN A 163 -25.74 6.37 4.13
N TYR A 164 -25.46 6.91 2.95
CA TYR A 164 -24.24 6.61 2.21
C TYR A 164 -23.00 7.14 2.95
N CYS A 165 -23.08 8.30 3.62
CA CYS A 165 -22.00 8.83 4.46
C CYS A 165 -21.73 7.95 5.67
N THR A 166 -22.76 7.53 6.40
CA THR A 166 -22.59 6.65 7.57
C THR A 166 -22.01 5.29 7.16
N LEU A 167 -22.43 4.75 6.01
CA LEU A 167 -21.83 3.54 5.44
C LEU A 167 -20.40 3.75 4.92
N TYR A 168 -20.08 4.90 4.34
CA TYR A 168 -18.77 5.23 3.77
C TYR A 168 -17.73 5.61 4.84
N SER A 169 -18.19 6.24 5.91
CA SER A 169 -17.40 6.68 7.08
C SER A 169 -17.08 5.49 8.00
N HIS A 170 -18.06 4.60 8.25
CA HIS A 170 -17.87 3.47 9.17
C HIS A 170 -17.47 2.13 8.53
N LYS A 171 -17.53 1.96 7.20
CA LYS A 171 -17.07 0.72 6.54
C LYS A 171 -15.88 0.99 5.62
N PRO A 172 -14.66 0.49 5.92
CA PRO A 172 -13.48 0.65 5.07
C PRO A 172 -13.60 -0.07 3.72
N LEU A 173 -14.73 -0.73 3.44
CA LEU A 173 -14.96 -1.54 2.26
C LEU A 173 -14.64 -0.81 0.95
N ILE A 174 -14.89 0.50 0.86
CA ILE A 174 -14.71 1.27 -0.39
C ILE A 174 -13.24 1.65 -0.62
N LEU A 175 -12.52 2.08 0.41
CA LEU A 175 -11.06 2.25 0.35
C LEU A 175 -10.38 0.92 0.00
N LEU A 176 -10.78 -0.16 0.67
CA LEU A 176 -10.28 -1.51 0.39
C LEU A 176 -10.48 -1.90 -1.08
N SER A 177 -11.61 -1.54 -1.72
CA SER A 177 -11.79 -1.86 -3.15
C SER A 177 -10.82 -1.14 -4.09
N THR A 178 -10.44 0.10 -3.79
CA THR A 178 -9.45 0.81 -4.61
C THR A 178 -8.06 0.19 -4.46
N GLN A 179 -7.71 -0.21 -3.22
CA GLN A 179 -6.45 -0.91 -2.93
C GLN A 179 -6.42 -2.30 -3.58
N PHE A 180 -7.52 -3.06 -3.53
CA PHE A 180 -7.62 -4.35 -4.21
C PHE A 180 -7.45 -4.24 -5.72
N LEU A 181 -8.00 -3.19 -6.36
CA LEU A 181 -7.79 -2.96 -7.78
C LEU A 181 -6.32 -2.69 -8.11
N GLY A 182 -5.63 -1.88 -7.30
CA GLY A 182 -4.19 -1.66 -7.43
C GLY A 182 -3.39 -2.96 -7.30
N LEU A 183 -3.77 -3.81 -6.36
CA LEU A 183 -3.13 -5.11 -6.14
C LEU A 183 -3.38 -6.09 -7.32
N VAL A 184 -4.59 -6.13 -7.85
CA VAL A 184 -4.93 -6.89 -9.07
C VAL A 184 -4.08 -6.43 -10.26
N LEU A 185 -3.99 -5.12 -10.47
CA LEU A 185 -3.16 -4.55 -11.54
C LEU A 185 -1.68 -4.90 -11.33
N PHE A 186 -1.16 -4.75 -10.11
CA PHE A 186 0.20 -5.11 -9.78
C PHE A 186 0.50 -6.59 -10.09
N LEU A 187 -0.34 -7.53 -9.62
CA LEU A 187 -0.17 -8.96 -9.91
C LEU A 187 -0.31 -9.27 -11.41
N ALA A 188 -1.23 -8.59 -12.10
CA ALA A 188 -1.36 -8.71 -13.55
C ALA A 188 -0.10 -8.22 -14.28
N THR A 189 0.53 -7.14 -13.80
CA THR A 189 1.81 -6.67 -14.37
C THR A 189 2.96 -7.62 -14.07
N LEU A 190 3.01 -8.25 -12.89
CA LEU A 190 3.99 -9.31 -12.61
C LEU A 190 3.86 -10.48 -13.58
N ARG A 191 2.66 -10.73 -14.12
CA ARG A 191 2.43 -11.74 -15.17
C ARG A 191 3.17 -11.48 -16.47
N ILE A 192 3.58 -10.25 -16.71
CA ILE A 192 4.37 -9.90 -17.89
C ILE A 192 5.84 -10.31 -17.69
N LEU A 193 6.33 -10.47 -16.45
CA LEU A 193 7.73 -10.79 -16.15
C LEU A 193 8.27 -12.05 -16.85
N PRO A 194 7.54 -13.19 -16.90
CA PRO A 194 7.99 -14.37 -17.62
C PRO A 194 8.18 -14.15 -19.13
N LEU A 195 7.44 -13.22 -19.75
CA LEU A 195 7.58 -12.92 -21.19
C LEU A 195 8.96 -12.34 -21.51
N PHE A 196 9.60 -11.63 -20.57
CA PHE A 196 10.96 -11.11 -20.75
C PHE A 196 12.01 -12.22 -20.91
N ARG A 197 11.74 -13.46 -20.46
CA ARG A 197 12.66 -14.59 -20.66
C ARG A 197 12.77 -15.05 -22.11
N TYR A 198 11.87 -14.59 -22.99
CA TYR A 198 11.96 -14.90 -24.42
C TYR A 198 13.13 -14.19 -25.10
N ASN A 199 13.53 -13.01 -24.60
CA ASN A 199 14.74 -12.35 -25.06
C ASN A 199 15.96 -12.99 -24.37
N THR A 200 16.93 -13.46 -25.17
CA THR A 200 18.14 -14.16 -24.68
C THR A 200 18.92 -13.33 -23.66
N THR A 201 19.11 -12.04 -23.92
CA THR A 201 19.81 -11.10 -23.02
C THR A 201 19.11 -10.93 -21.68
N MET A 202 17.78 -10.82 -21.69
CA MET A 202 16.97 -10.64 -20.49
C MET A 202 16.80 -11.95 -19.71
N SER A 203 16.77 -13.09 -20.40
CA SER A 203 16.72 -14.42 -19.78
C SER A 203 17.97 -14.66 -18.93
N GLU A 204 19.15 -14.31 -19.44
CA GLU A 204 20.39 -14.39 -18.68
C GLU A 204 20.34 -13.49 -17.42
N ALA A 205 19.89 -12.24 -17.55
CA ALA A 205 19.73 -11.33 -16.41
C ALA A 205 18.73 -11.87 -15.36
N VAL A 206 17.60 -12.44 -15.77
CA VAL A 206 16.60 -13.02 -14.86
C VAL A 206 17.13 -14.27 -14.15
N THR A 207 17.87 -15.14 -14.85
CA THR A 207 18.50 -16.31 -14.22
C THR A 207 19.63 -15.91 -13.28
N LEU A 208 20.34 -14.81 -13.58
CA LEU A 208 21.36 -14.22 -12.70
C LEU A 208 20.74 -13.68 -11.42
N ALA A 209 19.69 -12.87 -11.55
CA ALA A 209 18.93 -12.35 -10.42
C ALA A 209 18.36 -13.48 -9.54
N ALA A 210 17.76 -14.50 -10.15
CA ALA A 210 17.21 -15.65 -9.42
C ALA A 210 18.28 -16.45 -8.65
N HIS A 211 19.49 -16.56 -9.19
CA HIS A 211 20.59 -17.24 -8.52
C HIS A 211 21.13 -16.40 -7.36
N CYS A 212 21.36 -15.10 -7.59
CA CYS A 212 21.82 -14.18 -6.54
C CYS A 212 20.78 -14.00 -5.43
N ALA A 213 19.49 -14.20 -5.73
CA ALA A 213 18.39 -14.01 -4.79
C ALA A 213 18.54 -14.84 -3.50
N HIS A 214 19.06 -16.07 -3.59
CA HIS A 214 19.26 -16.89 -2.38
C HIS A 214 20.31 -16.28 -1.44
N LYS A 215 21.44 -15.79 -1.99
CA LYS A 215 22.48 -15.12 -1.20
C LYS A 215 22.02 -13.76 -0.69
N LEU A 216 21.29 -13.01 -1.51
CA LEU A 216 20.66 -11.75 -1.12
C LEU A 216 19.63 -11.93 -0.01
N CYS A 217 18.91 -13.06 0.02
CA CYS A 217 17.95 -13.37 1.08
C CYS A 217 18.63 -13.47 2.45
N SER A 218 19.73 -14.21 2.55
CA SER A 218 20.51 -14.31 3.79
C SER A 218 21.04 -12.97 4.26
N PHE A 219 21.51 -12.13 3.34
CA PHE A 219 21.99 -10.78 3.65
C PHE A 219 20.86 -9.83 4.07
N SER A 220 19.70 -9.95 3.42
CA SER A 220 18.49 -9.17 3.71
C SER A 220 18.00 -9.38 5.15
N LEU A 221 18.21 -10.58 5.72
CA LEU A 221 17.91 -10.82 7.14
C LEU A 221 18.72 -9.90 8.06
N ILE A 222 20.02 -9.72 7.82
CA ILE A 222 20.88 -8.82 8.60
C ILE A 222 20.39 -7.37 8.45
N PHE A 223 20.07 -6.97 7.22
CA PHE A 223 19.51 -5.65 6.93
C PHE A 223 18.23 -5.38 7.72
N PHE A 224 17.25 -6.29 7.70
CA PHE A 224 15.99 -6.10 8.41
C PHE A 224 16.14 -6.13 9.93
N VAL A 225 17.01 -6.99 10.47
CA VAL A 225 17.28 -7.02 11.92
C VAL A 225 17.85 -5.68 12.38
N LEU A 226 18.81 -5.12 11.64
CA LEU A 226 19.37 -3.80 11.95
C LEU A 226 18.32 -2.69 11.77
N LEU A 227 17.52 -2.75 10.70
CA LEU A 227 16.49 -1.74 10.43
C LEU A 227 15.43 -1.71 11.54
N ILE A 228 14.99 -2.87 12.01
CA ILE A 228 14.05 -2.99 13.13
C ILE A 228 14.70 -2.48 14.42
N SER A 229 15.96 -2.87 14.69
CA SER A 229 16.70 -2.44 15.89
C SER A 229 16.83 -0.92 15.96
N TYR A 230 17.27 -0.29 14.86
CA TYR A 230 17.35 1.16 14.77
C TYR A 230 15.96 1.81 14.82
N SER A 231 14.95 1.25 14.15
CA SER A 231 13.59 1.76 14.21
C SER A 231 13.05 1.84 15.64
N LEU A 232 13.32 0.81 16.45
CA LEU A 232 12.96 0.81 17.87
C LEU A 232 13.70 1.89 18.66
N ILE A 233 15.01 2.07 18.45
CA ILE A 233 15.78 3.12 19.12
C ILE A 233 15.26 4.50 18.74
N PHE A 234 15.04 4.76 17.45
CA PHE A 234 14.50 6.03 16.96
C PHE A 234 13.10 6.30 17.49
N TRP A 235 12.23 5.29 17.53
CA TRP A 235 10.91 5.44 18.12
C TRP A 235 10.97 5.80 19.61
N ASN A 236 11.83 5.15 20.38
CA ASN A 236 11.97 5.43 21.82
C ASN A 236 12.60 6.81 22.10
N VAL A 237 13.63 7.20 21.35
CA VAL A 237 14.37 8.45 21.61
C VAL A 237 13.65 9.68 21.03
N LEU A 238 13.06 9.56 19.83
CA LEU A 238 12.51 10.68 19.06
C LEU A 238 10.99 10.64 18.92
N GLY A 239 10.32 9.56 19.32
CA GLY A 239 8.88 9.38 19.07
C GLY A 239 7.97 10.39 19.75
N THR A 240 8.40 11.02 20.84
CA THR A 240 7.65 12.10 21.51
C THR A 240 7.89 13.47 20.90
N ARG A 241 9.00 13.66 20.17
CA ARG A 241 9.44 14.97 19.69
C ARG A 241 9.23 15.18 18.19
N VAL A 242 9.30 14.11 17.40
CA VAL A 242 9.23 14.18 15.94
C VAL A 242 8.11 13.28 15.43
N GLY A 243 7.14 13.87 14.72
CA GLY A 243 5.98 13.15 14.19
C GLY A 243 6.34 11.98 13.26
N ALA A 244 7.46 12.08 12.54
CA ALA A 244 7.99 11.03 11.66
C ALA A 244 8.35 9.73 12.42
N TYR A 245 8.71 9.81 13.70
CA TYR A 245 9.14 8.67 14.51
C TYR A 245 8.13 8.28 15.59
N ARG A 246 6.90 8.83 15.54
CA ARG A 246 5.88 8.66 16.60
C ARG A 246 5.37 7.23 16.78
N SER A 247 5.31 6.48 15.69
CA SER A 247 4.89 5.07 15.66
C SER A 247 5.98 4.24 15.03
N PHE A 248 6.12 2.99 15.49
CA PHE A 248 7.06 2.02 14.92
C PHE A 248 6.94 1.90 13.39
N GLY A 249 5.72 1.91 12.84
CA GLY A 249 5.53 1.84 11.38
C GLY A 249 6.05 3.11 10.66
N LYS A 250 5.77 4.28 11.24
CA LYS A 250 6.25 5.57 10.71
C LYS A 250 7.77 5.70 10.84
N SER A 251 8.37 5.17 11.92
CA SER A 251 9.83 5.18 12.10
C SER A 251 10.54 4.27 11.11
N VAL A 252 10.02 3.05 10.83
CA VAL A 252 10.57 2.19 9.77
C VAL A 252 10.51 2.91 8.42
N GLY A 253 9.36 3.49 8.07
CA GLY A 253 9.18 4.22 6.82
C GLY A 253 10.12 5.43 6.70
N SER A 254 10.29 6.18 7.79
CA SER A 254 11.16 7.35 7.84
C SER A 254 12.65 6.98 7.73
N LEU A 255 13.08 5.89 8.34
CA LEU A 255 14.44 5.36 8.16
C LEU A 255 14.67 4.86 6.74
N PHE A 256 13.67 4.22 6.12
CA PHE A 256 13.76 3.81 4.71
C PHE A 256 13.84 5.02 3.78
N ALA A 257 13.07 6.07 4.03
CA ALA A 257 13.16 7.33 3.28
C ALA A 257 14.52 8.01 3.47
N ALA A 258 15.07 7.97 4.69
CA ALA A 258 16.39 8.50 4.98
C ALA A 258 17.47 7.74 4.17
N LEU A 259 17.39 6.41 4.04
CA LEU A 259 18.32 5.62 3.20
C LEU A 259 18.30 6.02 1.71
N HIS A 260 17.15 6.51 1.22
CA HIS A 260 17.03 7.04 -0.15
C HIS A 260 17.53 8.48 -0.29
N GLY A 261 18.03 9.10 0.78
CA GLY A 261 18.55 10.47 0.77
C GLY A 261 17.49 11.53 1.06
N ALA A 262 16.34 11.20 1.64
CA ALA A 262 15.40 12.21 2.10
C ALA A 262 16.07 13.09 3.18
N PRO A 263 16.05 14.44 3.05
CA PRO A 263 16.69 15.32 4.01
C PRO A 263 15.88 15.38 5.32
N VAL A 264 16.33 14.66 6.34
CA VAL A 264 15.68 14.63 7.67
C VAL A 264 16.56 15.22 8.78
N PHE A 265 17.85 15.49 8.50
CA PHE A 265 18.83 15.82 9.53
C PHE A 265 18.53 17.13 10.29
N GLY A 266 18.05 18.17 9.60
CA GLY A 266 17.78 19.47 10.23
C GLY A 266 16.73 19.40 11.33
N ASP A 267 15.59 18.81 11.02
CA ASP A 267 14.48 18.65 11.96
C ASP A 267 14.83 17.68 13.10
N LEU A 268 15.65 16.67 12.80
CA LEU A 268 16.12 15.70 13.78
C LEU A 268 17.06 16.34 14.81
N TYR A 269 17.99 17.19 14.34
CA TYR A 269 18.93 17.89 15.20
C TYR A 269 18.21 18.93 16.06
N ALA A 270 17.25 19.67 15.49
CA ALA A 270 16.43 20.62 16.24
C ALA A 270 15.65 19.96 17.39
N ALA A 271 15.13 18.74 17.17
CA ALA A 271 14.33 18.04 18.16
C ALA A 271 15.16 17.28 19.22
N GLY A 272 16.24 16.61 18.81
CA GLY A 272 16.98 15.67 19.66
C GLY A 272 18.42 16.08 20.00
N GLY A 273 18.90 17.20 19.47
CA GLY A 273 20.26 17.70 19.69
C GLY A 273 21.34 16.68 19.30
N TYR A 274 22.40 16.61 20.10
CA TYR A 274 23.57 15.76 19.83
C TYR A 274 23.27 14.26 19.80
N MET A 275 22.38 13.77 20.67
CA MET A 275 22.05 12.34 20.74
C MET A 275 21.40 11.85 19.42
N ALA A 276 20.47 12.64 18.88
CA ALA A 276 19.81 12.32 17.63
C ALA A 276 20.77 12.41 16.43
N ALA A 277 21.68 13.39 16.43
CA ALA A 277 22.71 13.49 15.40
C ALA A 277 23.65 12.28 15.41
N LEU A 278 24.11 11.83 16.59
CA LEU A 278 24.96 10.65 16.71
C LEU A 278 24.24 9.38 16.24
N LEU A 279 22.98 9.20 16.63
CA LEU A 279 22.17 8.05 16.19
C LEU A 279 21.99 8.05 14.67
N TYR A 280 21.63 9.19 14.08
CA TYR A 280 21.48 9.32 12.62
C TYR A 280 22.79 9.08 11.87
N PHE A 281 23.90 9.63 12.37
CA PHE A 281 25.21 9.40 11.78
C PHE A 281 25.61 7.93 11.85
N SER A 282 25.43 7.28 13.00
CA SER A 282 25.74 5.86 13.18
C SER A 282 24.90 4.97 12.26
N PHE A 283 23.60 5.28 12.12
CA PHE A 283 22.68 4.60 11.22
C PHE A 283 23.14 4.74 9.77
N MET A 284 23.39 5.97 9.30
CA MET A 284 23.83 6.21 7.93
C MET A 284 25.13 5.50 7.62
N LEU A 285 26.14 5.62 8.50
CA LEU A 285 27.43 4.98 8.30
C LEU A 285 27.30 3.45 8.22
N LEU A 286 26.61 2.83 9.18
CA LEU A 286 26.42 1.38 9.19
C LEU A 286 25.65 0.89 7.96
N PHE A 287 24.57 1.57 7.59
CA PHE A 287 23.76 1.16 6.44
C PHE A 287 24.46 1.41 5.11
N THR A 288 25.24 2.47 4.95
CA THR A 288 26.05 2.67 3.73
C THR A 288 27.10 1.58 3.61
N VAL A 289 27.83 1.25 4.67
CA VAL A 289 28.82 0.15 4.66
C VAL A 289 28.14 -1.18 4.36
N LEU A 290 26.98 -1.44 4.96
CA LEU A 290 26.21 -2.64 4.72
C LEU A 290 25.76 -2.72 3.25
N LEU A 291 25.16 -1.66 2.70
CA LEU A 291 24.73 -1.63 1.30
C LEU A 291 25.91 -1.80 0.33
N LEU A 292 27.07 -1.20 0.62
CA LEU A 292 28.28 -1.42 -0.18
C LEU A 292 28.72 -2.88 -0.15
N ASN A 293 28.75 -3.50 1.03
CA ASN A 293 29.08 -4.93 1.17
C ASN A 293 28.08 -5.81 0.41
N MET A 294 26.79 -5.47 0.41
CA MET A 294 25.78 -6.15 -0.41
C MET A 294 26.12 -6.08 -1.90
N MET A 295 26.47 -4.89 -2.40
CA MET A 295 26.82 -4.72 -3.81
C MET A 295 28.06 -5.52 -4.17
N VAL A 296 29.08 -5.55 -3.30
CA VAL A 296 30.29 -6.36 -3.51
C VAL A 296 29.96 -7.85 -3.61
N VAL A 297 29.13 -8.37 -2.70
CA VAL A 297 28.68 -9.79 -2.74
C VAL A 297 27.94 -10.10 -4.04
N VAL A 298 27.07 -9.19 -4.50
CA VAL A 298 26.37 -9.36 -5.79
C VAL A 298 27.37 -9.38 -6.94
N ILE A 299 28.29 -8.42 -6.99
CA ILE A 299 29.30 -8.33 -8.06
C ILE A 299 30.18 -9.58 -8.09
N GLU A 300 30.61 -10.07 -6.93
CA GLU A 300 31.38 -11.30 -6.81
C GLU A 300 30.60 -12.51 -7.35
N GLU A 301 29.31 -12.61 -7.04
CA GLU A 301 28.47 -13.70 -7.54
C GLU A 301 28.30 -13.67 -9.06
N VAL A 302 28.14 -12.47 -9.61
CA VAL A 302 28.10 -12.28 -11.06
C VAL A 302 29.42 -12.72 -11.69
N TYR A 303 30.55 -12.29 -11.10
CA TYR A 303 31.88 -12.60 -11.61
C TYR A 303 32.21 -14.10 -11.55
N THR A 304 31.90 -14.78 -10.43
CA THR A 304 32.13 -16.22 -10.29
C THR A 304 31.32 -17.02 -11.31
N ARG A 305 30.08 -16.62 -11.60
CA ARG A 305 29.25 -17.28 -12.62
C ARG A 305 29.81 -17.14 -14.03
N PHE A 306 30.28 -15.95 -14.42
CA PHE A 306 30.92 -15.76 -15.72
C PHE A 306 32.20 -16.60 -15.85
N ARG A 307 32.99 -16.70 -14.77
CA ARG A 307 34.22 -17.51 -14.74
C ARG A 307 33.92 -19.02 -14.85
N CYS A 308 32.96 -19.53 -14.08
CA CYS A 308 32.56 -20.95 -14.14
C CYS A 308 31.89 -21.30 -15.48
N GLY A 309 31.03 -20.43 -16.02
CA GLY A 309 30.45 -20.62 -17.36
C GLY A 309 31.50 -20.64 -18.48
N GLY A 310 32.51 -19.77 -18.40
CA GLY A 310 33.65 -19.79 -19.33
C GLY A 310 34.52 -21.05 -19.20
N ALA A 311 34.68 -21.57 -17.97
CA ALA A 311 35.42 -22.81 -17.70
C ALA A 311 34.69 -24.07 -18.20
N GLU A 312 33.35 -24.11 -18.13
CA GLU A 312 32.56 -25.23 -18.66
C GLU A 312 32.51 -25.23 -20.20
N VAL A 313 32.39 -24.06 -20.84
CA VAL A 313 32.42 -23.94 -22.31
C VAL A 313 33.79 -24.36 -22.89
N SER A 314 34.88 -24.02 -22.21
CA SER A 314 36.23 -24.45 -22.61
C SER A 314 36.46 -25.95 -22.40
N ARG A 315 35.91 -26.54 -21.33
CA ARG A 315 35.97 -27.99 -21.07
C ARG A 315 35.14 -28.80 -22.08
N CYS A 316 33.94 -28.32 -22.47
CA CYS A 316 33.12 -28.91 -23.53
C CYS A 316 33.78 -28.82 -24.91
N LYS A 317 34.44 -27.69 -25.24
CA LYS A 317 35.22 -27.59 -26.48
C LYS A 317 36.39 -28.57 -26.49
N SER A 318 37.11 -28.71 -25.38
CA SER A 318 38.22 -29.69 -25.27
C SER A 318 37.72 -31.13 -25.43
N PHE A 319 36.58 -31.50 -24.84
CA PHE A 319 35.97 -32.82 -25.03
C PHE A 319 35.51 -33.06 -26.48
N SER A 320 34.94 -32.06 -27.15
CA SER A 320 34.52 -32.17 -28.56
C SER A 320 35.70 -32.33 -29.53
N VAL A 321 36.87 -31.76 -29.21
CA VAL A 321 38.10 -31.90 -30.01
C VAL A 321 38.71 -33.29 -29.81
N ILE A 322 38.61 -33.86 -28.61
CA ILE A 322 39.06 -35.23 -28.32
C ILE A 322 38.18 -36.26 -29.03
N LEU A 323 36.85 -36.07 -29.05
CA LEU A 323 35.90 -36.94 -29.76
C LEU A 323 35.98 -36.86 -31.29
N LYS A 324 36.54 -35.78 -31.87
CA LYS A 324 36.79 -35.68 -33.32
C LYS A 324 38.13 -36.26 -33.78
N LYS A 325 38.99 -36.66 -32.85
CA LYS A 325 40.32 -37.27 -33.12
C LYS A 325 40.38 -38.77 -32.81
N ALA A 326 39.28 -39.36 -32.33
CA ALA A 326 39.05 -40.79 -32.25
C ALA A 326 38.17 -41.23 -33.44
#